data_AF-A0A945KJ13-F1
#
_entry.id   AF-A0A945KJ13-F1
#
_cell.length_a   1.000
_cell.length_b   1.000
_cell.length_c   1.000
_cell.angle_alpha   90.00
_cell.angle_beta   90.00
_cell.angle_gamma   90.00
#
_symmetry.space_group_name_H-M   'P 1'
#
loop_
_entity.id
_entity.type
_entity.pdbx_description
1 polymer ?
#
loop_
_entity_poly.entity_id
_entity_poly.type
_entity_poly.pdbx_seq_one_letter_code
_entity_poly.pdbx_strand_id
1 'polypeptide(L)'
;MLAVLLFQAASFLPPADEIVLSEAPQSVAYLETVQTAATQEFVEKEEARQLIPQDSPQTNALRYLLRHGNVAEVRLVAILSANSSRESPLTLALLRAACSIPDEAAALACLLAPQAAPASSLPSLAFLAQDASAPLALRSAATGLLLESGLLNAWPLARSILLSGTADDAHAPWATWPRTGRYELAKRILLLAIQRTLLRAERPPSDYEPNAAWEAQSKQVAALEAQLKTLPWLQLAESHTLKSDTSFQRAAARLLDAHAKSPNASSDEQSAILRALGMLAPHTHQVLLAALQSNNPARIRSAQLAAQYAPR
;
A
#
# COMPACT_ATOMS: atom_id res chain seq x y z
N MET A 1 -23.42 -15.00 -2.61
CA MET A 1 -22.42 -14.94 -1.52
C MET A 1 -21.10 -14.30 -1.98
N LEU A 2 -21.14 -13.28 -2.84
CA LEU A 2 -19.95 -12.73 -3.52
C LEU A 2 -19.59 -11.29 -3.11
N ALA A 3 -20.39 -10.66 -2.24
CA ALA A 3 -20.22 -9.26 -1.82
C ALA A 3 -19.43 -9.09 -0.50
N VAL A 4 -18.99 -10.18 0.15
CA VAL A 4 -18.30 -10.13 1.46
C VAL A 4 -16.77 -10.18 1.35
N LEU A 5 -16.21 -10.40 0.15
CA LEU A 5 -14.79 -10.75 -0.01
C LEU A 5 -13.87 -9.63 -0.51
N LEU A 6 -14.34 -8.41 -0.77
CA LEU A 6 -13.54 -7.48 -1.59
C LEU A 6 -12.88 -6.28 -0.89
N PHE A 7 -13.13 -5.97 0.38
CA PHE A 7 -12.56 -4.73 0.99
C PHE A 7 -12.12 -4.89 2.44
N GLN A 8 -11.21 -5.82 2.70
CA GLN A 8 -10.72 -6.05 4.06
C GLN A 8 -9.50 -5.21 4.42
N ALA A 9 -8.66 -4.80 3.46
CA ALA A 9 -7.51 -3.94 3.74
C ALA A 9 -7.93 -2.63 4.42
N ALA A 10 -9.08 -2.05 4.01
CA ALA A 10 -9.63 -0.85 4.62
C ALA A 10 -10.02 -1.03 6.09
N SER A 11 -10.37 -2.25 6.51
CA SER A 11 -10.75 -2.58 7.89
C SER A 11 -9.56 -2.51 8.87
N PHE A 12 -8.34 -2.62 8.34
CA PHE A 12 -7.11 -2.55 9.13
C PHE A 12 -6.55 -1.12 9.24
N LEU A 13 -7.08 -0.17 8.47
CA LEU A 13 -6.74 1.24 8.61
C LEU A 13 -7.33 1.81 9.91
N PRO A 14 -6.78 2.93 10.42
CA PRO A 14 -7.46 3.73 11.44
C PRO A 14 -8.93 4.01 11.07
N PRO A 15 -9.81 4.23 12.06
CA PRO A 15 -11.20 4.62 11.78
C PRO A 15 -11.23 5.85 10.86
N ALA A 16 -12.22 5.92 9.99
CA ALA A 16 -12.45 7.15 9.24
C ALA A 16 -12.98 8.22 10.19
N ASP A 17 -12.36 9.40 10.19
CA ASP A 17 -12.99 10.56 10.82
C ASP A 17 -14.34 10.80 10.16
N GLU A 18 -15.30 11.33 10.93
CA GLU A 18 -16.49 11.90 10.35
C GLU A 18 -16.08 13.08 9.46
N ILE A 19 -16.51 13.02 8.20
CA ILE A 19 -16.23 14.08 7.24
C ILE A 19 -17.36 15.09 7.39
N VAL A 20 -17.10 16.14 8.16
CA VAL A 20 -18.03 17.27 8.26
C VAL A 20 -17.78 18.16 7.06
N LEU A 21 -18.66 18.07 6.06
CA LEU A 21 -18.70 19.05 4.99
C LEU A 21 -19.12 20.39 5.59
N SER A 22 -18.35 21.43 5.28
CA SER A 22 -18.75 22.79 5.63
C SER A 22 -19.92 23.19 4.74
N GLU A 23 -21.02 23.65 5.35
CA GLU A 23 -22.16 24.24 4.63
C GLU A 23 -21.85 25.66 4.10
N ALA A 24 -20.63 26.16 4.31
CA ALA A 24 -20.23 27.44 3.76
C ALA A 24 -20.32 27.42 2.23
N PRO A 25 -20.90 28.45 1.59
CA PRO A 25 -21.14 28.47 0.13
C PRO A 25 -19.88 28.20 -0.70
N GLN A 26 -18.71 28.64 -0.24
CA GLN A 26 -17.43 28.45 -0.92
C GLN A 26 -17.00 26.96 -0.97
N SER A 27 -17.28 26.21 0.09
CA SER A 27 -16.98 24.77 0.19
C SER A 27 -17.86 23.97 -0.76
N VAL A 28 -19.15 24.34 -0.85
CA VAL A 28 -20.12 23.71 -1.75
C VAL A 28 -19.78 24.01 -3.21
N ALA A 29 -19.49 25.27 -3.54
CA ALA A 29 -19.10 25.66 -4.88
C ALA A 29 -17.80 24.96 -5.34
N TYR A 30 -16.83 24.80 -4.44
CA TYR A 30 -15.61 24.05 -4.74
C TYR A 30 -15.90 22.58 -5.04
N LEU A 31 -16.72 21.93 -4.20
CA LEU A 31 -17.12 20.54 -4.41
C LEU A 31 -17.79 20.37 -5.79
N GLU A 32 -18.77 21.21 -6.11
CA GLU A 32 -19.46 21.20 -7.42
C GLU A 32 -18.50 21.41 -8.59
N THR A 33 -17.51 22.30 -8.43
CA THR A 33 -16.50 22.55 -9.45
C THR A 33 -15.66 21.30 -9.73
N VAL A 34 -15.21 20.62 -8.67
CA VAL A 34 -14.43 19.37 -8.81
C VAL A 34 -15.28 18.27 -9.42
N GLN A 35 -16.55 18.13 -9.01
CA GLN A 35 -17.46 17.14 -9.59
C GLN A 35 -17.73 17.40 -11.06
N THR A 36 -17.91 18.68 -11.44
CA THR A 36 -18.09 19.07 -12.84
C THR A 36 -16.84 18.74 -13.66
N ALA A 37 -15.65 19.08 -13.16
CA ALA A 37 -14.39 18.74 -13.80
C ALA A 37 -14.20 17.22 -13.95
N ALA A 38 -14.65 16.42 -12.98
CA ALA A 38 -14.58 14.96 -13.05
C ALA A 38 -15.47 14.35 -14.16
N THR A 39 -16.46 15.10 -14.67
CA THR A 39 -17.27 14.65 -15.82
C THR A 39 -16.62 14.91 -17.17
N GLN A 40 -15.57 15.73 -17.21
CA GLN A 40 -14.85 16.05 -18.43
C GLN A 40 -13.95 14.88 -18.83
N GLU A 41 -13.88 14.59 -20.12
CA GLU A 41 -12.98 13.55 -20.66
C GLU A 41 -11.51 13.93 -20.45
N PHE A 42 -11.22 15.23 -20.45
CA PHE A 42 -9.90 15.80 -20.26
C PHE A 42 -9.99 17.06 -19.42
N VAL A 43 -9.14 17.16 -18.40
CA VAL A 43 -8.93 18.38 -17.60
C VAL A 43 -7.52 18.87 -17.92
N GLU A 44 -7.40 20.11 -18.38
CA GLU A 44 -6.08 20.63 -18.74
C GLU A 44 -5.19 20.79 -17.49
N LYS A 45 -3.87 20.77 -17.68
CA LYS A 45 -2.91 20.85 -16.57
C LYS A 45 -3.09 22.11 -15.71
N GLU A 46 -3.34 23.26 -16.33
CA GLU A 46 -3.52 24.51 -15.59
C GLU A 46 -4.87 24.56 -14.87
N GLU A 47 -5.92 23.97 -15.44
CA GLU A 47 -7.22 23.82 -14.78
C GLU A 47 -7.10 22.89 -13.57
N ALA A 48 -6.44 21.74 -13.72
CA ALA A 48 -6.17 20.81 -12.62
C ALA A 48 -5.38 21.49 -11.48
N ARG A 49 -4.46 22.41 -11.79
CA ARG A 49 -3.72 23.17 -10.76
C ARG A 49 -4.62 24.11 -9.96
N GLN A 50 -5.63 24.71 -10.61
CA GLN A 50 -6.59 25.59 -9.93
C GLN A 50 -7.51 24.81 -8.98
N LEU A 51 -7.68 23.50 -9.23
CA LEU A 51 -8.47 22.58 -8.39
C LEU A 51 -7.67 21.96 -7.25
N ILE A 52 -6.39 22.30 -7.06
CA ILE A 52 -5.61 21.84 -5.90
C ILE A 52 -6.17 22.53 -4.66
N PRO A 53 -6.47 21.80 -3.57
CA PRO A 53 -7.09 22.36 -2.38
C PRO A 53 -6.13 23.35 -1.70
N GLN A 54 -6.64 24.54 -1.38
CA GLN A 54 -5.89 25.64 -0.77
C GLN A 54 -6.10 25.74 0.75
N ASP A 55 -7.16 25.13 1.26
CA ASP A 55 -7.54 25.23 2.68
C ASP A 55 -8.17 23.93 3.22
N SER A 56 -8.49 23.94 4.51
CA SER A 56 -9.09 22.81 5.21
C SER A 56 -10.51 22.46 4.70
N PRO A 57 -11.42 23.42 4.44
CA PRO A 57 -12.70 23.13 3.81
C PRO A 57 -12.60 22.42 2.45
N GLN A 58 -11.76 22.90 1.53
CA GLN A 58 -11.54 22.27 0.23
C GLN A 58 -10.92 20.87 0.37
N THR A 59 -9.99 20.72 1.32
CA THR A 59 -9.42 19.42 1.68
C THR A 59 -10.50 18.44 2.15
N ASN A 60 -11.45 18.89 2.97
CA ASN A 60 -12.57 18.06 3.43
C ASN A 60 -13.55 17.71 2.30
N ALA A 61 -13.78 18.61 1.34
CA ALA A 61 -14.56 18.32 0.14
C ALA A 61 -13.93 17.20 -0.69
N LEU A 62 -12.61 17.22 -0.89
CA LEU A 62 -11.91 16.13 -1.59
C LEU A 62 -11.95 14.81 -0.80
N ARG A 63 -11.79 14.85 0.53
CA ARG A 63 -11.95 13.66 1.40
C ARG A 63 -13.36 13.07 1.28
N TYR A 64 -14.38 13.93 1.17
CA TYR A 64 -15.75 13.50 0.97
C TYR A 64 -15.91 12.75 -0.37
N LEU A 65 -15.38 13.29 -1.47
CA LEU A 65 -15.38 12.62 -2.77
C LEU A 65 -14.63 11.29 -2.76
N LEU A 66 -13.52 11.17 -2.02
CA LEU A 66 -12.81 9.89 -1.87
C LEU A 66 -13.65 8.81 -1.18
N ARG A 67 -14.63 9.21 -0.36
CA ARG A 67 -15.49 8.29 0.39
C ARG A 67 -16.83 8.02 -0.28
N HIS A 68 -17.40 9.03 -0.93
CA HIS A 68 -18.78 9.03 -1.42
C HIS A 68 -18.90 9.27 -2.92
N GLY A 69 -17.81 9.69 -3.57
CA GLY A 69 -17.79 9.97 -4.99
C GLY A 69 -17.74 8.71 -5.85
N ASN A 70 -18.00 8.91 -7.13
CA ASN A 70 -17.87 7.91 -8.17
C ASN A 70 -16.40 7.72 -8.60
N VAL A 71 -16.17 6.75 -9.49
CA VAL A 71 -14.82 6.39 -9.99
C VAL A 71 -14.08 7.58 -10.62
N ALA A 72 -14.76 8.41 -11.41
CA ALA A 72 -14.15 9.55 -12.07
C ALA A 72 -13.75 10.64 -11.06
N GLU A 73 -14.63 10.92 -10.10
CA GLU A 73 -14.36 11.86 -9.00
C GLU A 73 -13.16 11.40 -8.16
N VAL A 74 -13.12 10.12 -7.77
CA VAL A 74 -12.00 9.55 -7.00
C VAL A 74 -10.68 9.63 -7.77
N ARG A 75 -10.69 9.34 -9.08
CA ARG A 75 -9.51 9.46 -9.94
C ARG A 75 -9.01 10.89 -10.04
N LEU A 76 -9.91 11.86 -10.25
CA LEU A 76 -9.54 13.27 -10.27
C LEU A 76 -8.96 13.69 -8.92
N VAL A 77 -9.60 13.33 -7.80
CA VAL A 77 -9.10 13.65 -6.46
C VAL A 77 -7.70 13.07 -6.23
N ALA A 78 -7.44 11.84 -6.67
CA ALA A 78 -6.11 11.24 -6.59
C ALA A 78 -5.06 12.05 -7.39
N ILE A 79 -5.41 12.55 -8.57
CA ILE A 79 -4.53 13.43 -9.37
C ILE A 79 -4.28 14.76 -8.64
N LEU A 80 -5.34 15.40 -8.14
CA LEU A 80 -5.24 16.68 -7.40
C LEU A 80 -4.46 16.54 -6.10
N SER A 81 -4.43 15.34 -5.53
CA SER A 81 -3.71 15.02 -4.29
C SER A 81 -2.35 14.36 -4.54
N ALA A 82 -1.84 14.41 -5.77
CA ALA A 82 -0.54 13.85 -6.10
C ALA A 82 0.59 14.48 -5.27
N ASN A 83 1.48 13.66 -4.76
CA ASN A 83 2.52 14.00 -3.79
C ASN A 83 2.00 14.50 -2.43
N SER A 84 0.78 14.11 -2.02
CA SER A 84 0.31 14.44 -0.67
C SER A 84 1.29 13.93 0.39
N SER A 85 1.64 14.80 1.35
CA SER A 85 2.57 14.46 2.42
C SER A 85 1.98 13.38 3.33
N ARG A 86 2.83 12.66 4.05
CA ARG A 86 2.39 11.62 5.00
C ARG A 86 1.36 12.14 6.02
N GLU A 87 1.54 13.37 6.48
CA GLU A 87 0.75 14.01 7.53
C GLU A 87 -0.57 14.58 7.00
N SER A 88 -0.72 14.67 5.68
CA SER A 88 -1.93 15.18 5.05
C SER A 88 -3.14 14.28 5.36
N PRO A 89 -4.29 14.86 5.74
CA PRO A 89 -5.52 14.09 5.93
C PRO A 89 -6.03 13.46 4.62
N LEU A 90 -5.58 13.94 3.46
CA LEU A 90 -5.85 13.33 2.16
C LEU A 90 -5.14 11.99 2.00
N THR A 91 -3.92 11.85 2.52
CA THR A 91 -3.13 10.63 2.36
C THR A 91 -3.86 9.42 2.94
N LEU A 92 -4.38 9.51 4.17
CA LEU A 92 -5.13 8.40 4.75
C LEU A 92 -6.47 8.16 4.03
N ALA A 93 -7.12 9.22 3.55
CA ALA A 93 -8.35 9.11 2.77
C ALA A 93 -8.13 8.40 1.42
N LEU A 94 -7.03 8.71 0.72
CA LEU A 94 -6.60 8.05 -0.51
C LEU A 94 -6.31 6.58 -0.27
N LEU A 95 -5.51 6.25 0.75
CA LEU A 95 -5.20 4.86 1.08
C LEU A 95 -6.46 4.07 1.47
N ARG A 96 -7.42 4.71 2.13
CA ARG A 96 -8.72 4.09 2.39
C ARG A 96 -9.50 3.88 1.10
N ALA A 97 -9.60 4.88 0.22
CA ALA A 97 -10.28 4.76 -1.06
C ALA A 97 -9.66 3.64 -1.92
N ALA A 98 -8.34 3.57 -1.99
CA ALA A 98 -7.59 2.49 -2.64
C ALA A 98 -7.97 1.09 -2.15
N CYS A 99 -8.24 0.97 -0.85
CA CYS A 99 -8.60 -0.30 -0.21
C CYS A 99 -10.12 -0.57 -0.21
N SER A 100 -10.94 0.32 -0.79
CA SER A 100 -12.42 0.28 -0.70
C SER A 100 -13.13 0.38 -2.06
N ILE A 101 -12.46 0.92 -3.08
CA ILE A 101 -13.06 1.13 -4.40
C ILE A 101 -12.85 -0.11 -5.29
N PRO A 102 -13.90 -0.62 -5.97
CA PRO A 102 -13.78 -1.82 -6.81
C PRO A 102 -13.02 -1.59 -8.12
N ASP A 103 -12.95 -0.34 -8.58
CA ASP A 103 -12.28 0.01 -9.83
C ASP A 103 -10.75 0.00 -9.65
N GLU A 104 -10.05 -0.87 -10.38
CA GLU A 104 -8.60 -1.04 -10.27
C GLU A 104 -7.85 0.25 -10.62
N ALA A 105 -8.28 0.99 -11.64
CA ALA A 105 -7.59 2.20 -12.07
C ALA A 105 -7.69 3.32 -11.02
N ALA A 106 -8.86 3.50 -10.43
CA ALA A 106 -9.06 4.44 -9.33
C ALA A 106 -8.34 4.01 -8.06
N ALA A 107 -8.39 2.72 -7.70
CA ALA A 107 -7.66 2.19 -6.57
C ALA A 107 -6.16 2.40 -6.71
N LEU A 108 -5.62 2.13 -7.90
CA LEU A 108 -4.21 2.32 -8.22
C LEU A 108 -3.83 3.80 -8.18
N ALA A 109 -4.63 4.70 -8.76
CA ALA A 109 -4.39 6.14 -8.70
C ALA A 109 -4.29 6.63 -7.24
N CYS A 110 -5.19 6.15 -6.37
CA CYS A 110 -5.17 6.46 -4.95
C CYS A 110 -3.94 5.90 -4.22
N LEU A 111 -3.38 4.74 -4.60
CA LEU A 111 -2.13 4.22 -4.03
C LEU A 111 -0.90 4.99 -4.50
N LEU A 112 -0.91 5.49 -5.74
CA LEU A 112 0.22 6.19 -6.34
C LEU A 112 0.27 7.69 -5.98
N ALA A 113 -0.85 8.27 -5.56
CA ALA A 113 -0.95 9.70 -5.27
C ALA A 113 -0.10 10.13 -4.05
N PRO A 114 -0.10 9.44 -2.90
CA PRO A 114 0.70 9.87 -1.75
C PRO A 114 2.21 9.81 -1.99
N GLN A 115 2.94 10.77 -1.43
CA GLN A 115 4.40 10.76 -1.45
C GLN A 115 4.99 9.68 -0.52
N ALA A 116 4.31 9.42 0.60
CA ALA A 116 4.68 8.43 1.59
C ALA A 116 3.46 7.99 2.40
N ALA A 117 3.45 6.72 2.81
CA ALA A 117 2.40 6.17 3.66
C ALA A 117 2.65 6.51 5.15
N PRO A 118 1.61 6.82 5.95
CA PRO A 118 1.72 6.96 7.40
C PRO A 118 1.91 5.59 8.08
N ALA A 119 2.59 5.59 9.22
CA ALA A 119 2.90 4.38 9.99
C ALA A 119 1.66 3.53 10.29
N SER A 120 0.54 4.18 10.61
CA SER A 120 -0.75 3.54 10.88
C SER A 120 -1.35 2.75 9.70
N SER A 121 -0.91 3.02 8.46
CA SER A 121 -1.41 2.37 7.25
C SER A 121 -0.53 1.22 6.74
N LEU A 122 0.74 1.15 7.17
CA LEU A 122 1.70 0.15 6.71
C LEU A 122 1.20 -1.29 6.92
N PRO A 123 0.54 -1.65 8.04
CA PRO A 123 -0.02 -2.98 8.19
C PRO A 123 -1.11 -3.31 7.15
N SER A 124 -1.97 -2.35 6.82
CA SER A 124 -3.01 -2.54 5.78
C SER A 124 -2.38 -2.71 4.39
N LEU A 125 -1.32 -1.95 4.09
CA LEU A 125 -0.56 -2.09 2.85
C LEU A 125 0.17 -3.44 2.76
N ALA A 126 0.74 -3.94 3.86
CA ALA A 126 1.36 -5.25 3.91
C ALA A 126 0.35 -6.38 3.68
N PHE A 127 -0.87 -6.24 4.20
CA PHE A 127 -1.98 -7.14 3.89
C PHE A 127 -2.35 -7.06 2.40
N LEU A 128 -2.59 -5.85 1.87
CA LEU A 128 -2.94 -5.64 0.46
C LEU A 128 -1.89 -6.23 -0.49
N ALA A 129 -0.60 -6.11 -0.16
CA ALA A 129 0.49 -6.70 -0.95
C ALA A 129 0.44 -8.24 -1.00
N GLN A 130 -0.13 -8.88 0.04
CA GLN A 130 -0.23 -10.33 0.22
C GLN A 130 -1.59 -10.92 -0.16
N ASP A 131 -2.59 -10.07 -0.39
CA ASP A 131 -3.94 -10.45 -0.76
C ASP A 131 -3.96 -11.08 -2.16
N ALA A 132 -4.35 -12.35 -2.24
CA ALA A 132 -4.41 -13.08 -3.50
C ALA A 132 -5.55 -12.62 -4.40
N SER A 133 -6.58 -11.98 -3.83
CA SER A 133 -7.73 -11.46 -4.58
C SER A 133 -7.46 -10.10 -5.23
N ALA A 134 -6.45 -9.37 -4.74
CA ALA A 134 -6.10 -8.06 -5.26
C ALA A 134 -5.34 -8.16 -6.60
N PRO A 135 -5.65 -7.29 -7.59
CA PRO A 135 -4.86 -7.17 -8.81
C PRO A 135 -3.37 -6.94 -8.53
N LEU A 136 -2.52 -7.56 -9.35
CA LEU A 136 -1.07 -7.48 -9.15
C LEU A 136 -0.52 -6.05 -9.20
N ALA A 137 -1.16 -5.15 -9.94
CA ALA A 137 -0.81 -3.73 -9.97
C ALA A 137 -1.00 -3.05 -8.60
N LEU A 138 -2.10 -3.33 -7.89
CA LEU A 138 -2.36 -2.81 -6.55
C LEU A 138 -1.37 -3.41 -5.54
N ARG A 139 -1.13 -4.72 -5.62
CA ARG A 139 -0.14 -5.41 -4.78
C ARG A 139 1.26 -4.83 -4.98
N SER A 140 1.61 -4.52 -6.22
CA SER A 140 2.86 -3.88 -6.60
C SER A 140 2.99 -2.47 -6.01
N ALA A 141 1.96 -1.63 -6.15
CA ALA A 141 1.93 -0.29 -5.57
C ALA A 141 2.07 -0.32 -4.04
N ALA A 142 1.34 -1.22 -3.36
CA ALA A 142 1.44 -1.41 -1.92
C ALA A 142 2.85 -1.89 -1.51
N THR A 143 3.44 -2.83 -2.25
CA THR A 143 4.82 -3.29 -2.03
C THR A 143 5.82 -2.13 -2.19
N GLY A 144 5.63 -1.29 -3.20
CA GLY A 144 6.43 -0.08 -3.42
C GLY A 144 6.39 0.88 -2.24
N LEU A 145 5.18 1.20 -1.73
CA LEU A 145 5.02 2.07 -0.56
C LEU A 145 5.69 1.50 0.69
N LEU A 146 5.67 0.18 0.89
CA LEU A 146 6.37 -0.46 2.01
C LEU A 146 7.89 -0.29 1.89
N LEU A 147 8.45 -0.46 0.69
CA LEU A 147 9.88 -0.25 0.42
C LEU A 147 10.28 1.21 0.61
N GLU A 148 9.45 2.16 0.17
CA GLU A 148 9.68 3.60 0.37
C GLU A 148 9.61 4.01 1.85
N SER A 149 8.89 3.25 2.67
CA SER A 149 8.86 3.36 4.14
C SER A 149 9.98 2.58 4.84
N GLY A 150 10.97 2.07 4.09
CA GLY A 150 12.13 1.37 4.65
C GLY A 150 11.85 -0.06 5.13
N LEU A 151 10.71 -0.66 4.77
CA LEU A 151 10.37 -2.05 5.14
C LEU A 151 10.96 -3.06 4.14
N LEU A 152 12.25 -3.36 4.30
CA LEU A 152 13.02 -4.23 3.39
C LEU A 152 12.54 -5.64 3.27
N ASN A 153 11.84 -6.12 4.28
CA ASN A 153 11.28 -7.45 4.27
C ASN A 153 10.14 -7.58 3.24
N ALA A 154 9.72 -6.48 2.60
CA ALA A 154 8.92 -6.48 1.38
C ALA A 154 9.73 -6.82 0.10
N TRP A 155 11.07 -6.77 0.14
CA TRP A 155 11.94 -7.03 -1.01
C TRP A 155 11.76 -8.42 -1.63
N PRO A 156 11.64 -9.53 -0.86
CA PRO A 156 11.38 -10.85 -1.45
C PRO A 156 10.12 -10.88 -2.32
N LEU A 157 9.07 -10.16 -1.90
CA LEU A 157 7.85 -9.98 -2.69
C LEU A 157 8.12 -9.14 -3.93
N ALA A 158 8.76 -7.98 -3.77
CA ALA A 158 9.14 -7.09 -4.88
C ALA A 158 9.97 -7.81 -5.95
N ARG A 159 11.01 -8.55 -5.53
CA ARG A 159 11.85 -9.41 -6.38
C ARG A 159 11.00 -10.40 -7.17
N SER A 160 10.02 -11.03 -6.53
CA SER A 160 9.15 -12.00 -7.19
C SER A 160 8.23 -11.34 -8.24
N ILE A 161 7.74 -10.13 -7.98
CA ILE A 161 6.98 -9.34 -8.94
C ILE A 161 7.87 -8.96 -10.15
N LEU A 162 9.10 -8.49 -9.92
CA LEU A 162 10.04 -8.14 -10.99
C LEU A 162 10.45 -9.34 -11.85
N LEU A 163 10.53 -10.53 -11.26
CA LEU A 163 10.86 -11.76 -11.98
C LEU A 163 9.63 -12.49 -12.56
N SER A 164 8.42 -11.96 -12.37
CA SER A 164 7.21 -12.60 -12.90
C SER A 164 7.26 -12.67 -14.42
N GLY A 165 6.96 -13.85 -14.99
CA GLY A 165 7.06 -14.10 -16.43
C GLY A 165 8.50 -14.27 -16.96
N THR A 166 9.48 -14.48 -16.08
CA THR A 166 10.84 -14.92 -16.45
C THR A 166 11.03 -16.41 -16.16
N ALA A 167 12.16 -17.00 -16.58
CA ALA A 167 12.51 -18.37 -16.20
C ALA A 167 12.74 -18.53 -14.68
N ASP A 168 13.10 -17.44 -13.99
CA ASP A 168 13.32 -17.38 -12.55
C ASP A 168 12.05 -17.02 -11.76
N ASP A 169 10.86 -17.12 -12.39
CA ASP A 169 9.56 -16.98 -11.73
C ASP A 169 9.31 -18.16 -10.78
N ALA A 170 10.00 -18.12 -9.65
CA ALA A 170 9.99 -19.16 -8.64
C ALA A 170 8.59 -19.32 -8.01
N HIS A 171 8.27 -20.54 -7.58
CA HIS A 171 7.12 -20.82 -6.72
C HIS A 171 7.39 -20.36 -5.29
N ALA A 172 7.31 -19.05 -5.06
CA ALA A 172 7.34 -18.49 -3.72
C ALA A 172 5.94 -18.54 -3.07
N PRO A 173 5.81 -18.83 -1.76
CA PRO A 173 4.51 -18.90 -1.07
C PRO A 173 3.68 -17.60 -1.12
N TRP A 174 4.29 -16.46 -1.45
CA TRP A 174 3.63 -15.16 -1.60
C TRP A 174 3.29 -14.81 -3.05
N ALA A 175 3.82 -15.54 -4.04
CA ALA A 175 3.56 -15.36 -5.47
C ALA A 175 2.30 -16.15 -5.89
N THR A 176 1.15 -15.68 -5.40
CA THR A 176 -0.17 -16.30 -5.57
C THR A 176 -0.90 -15.85 -6.84
N TRP A 177 -0.32 -14.96 -7.65
CA TRP A 177 -0.93 -14.47 -8.88
C TRP A 177 -0.79 -15.47 -10.04
N PRO A 178 -1.69 -15.44 -11.04
CA PRO A 178 -1.56 -16.23 -12.26
C PRO A 178 -0.26 -15.91 -13.00
N ARG A 179 0.45 -16.94 -13.48
CA ARG A 179 1.67 -16.85 -14.31
C ARG A 179 1.43 -16.77 -15.82
N THR A 180 0.18 -16.54 -16.20
CA THR A 180 -0.24 -16.32 -17.59
C THR A 180 -0.72 -14.87 -17.75
N GLY A 181 0.15 -13.94 -18.15
CA GLY A 181 -0.27 -12.54 -18.28
C GLY A 181 0.82 -11.54 -18.66
N ARG A 182 0.41 -10.28 -18.84
CA ARG A 182 1.29 -9.12 -19.02
C ARG A 182 1.61 -8.51 -17.66
N TYR A 183 2.83 -8.70 -17.18
CA TYR A 183 3.30 -8.21 -15.87
C TYR A 183 3.90 -6.80 -15.90
N GLU A 184 3.99 -6.20 -17.09
CA GLU A 184 4.68 -4.95 -17.35
C GLU A 184 4.21 -3.80 -16.45
N LEU A 185 2.90 -3.62 -16.29
CA LEU A 185 2.34 -2.55 -15.46
C LEU A 185 2.78 -2.69 -14.00
N ALA A 186 2.64 -3.89 -13.42
CA ALA A 186 3.06 -4.15 -12.05
C ALA A 186 4.56 -3.94 -11.87
N LYS A 187 5.39 -4.38 -12.83
CA LYS A 187 6.84 -4.15 -12.81
C LYS A 187 7.20 -2.66 -12.87
N ARG A 188 6.54 -1.89 -13.75
CA ARG A 188 6.73 -0.43 -13.90
C ARG A 188 6.36 0.33 -12.64
N ILE A 189 5.21 0.01 -12.03
CA ILE A 189 4.78 0.60 -10.76
C ILE A 189 5.84 0.40 -9.68
N LEU A 190 6.33 -0.84 -9.55
CA LEU A 190 7.33 -1.17 -8.54
C LEU A 190 8.66 -0.43 -8.80
N LEU A 191 9.07 -0.35 -10.08
CA LEU A 191 10.27 0.36 -10.50
C LEU A 191 10.21 1.84 -10.12
N LEU A 192 9.05 2.50 -10.25
CA LEU A 192 8.87 3.90 -9.81
C LEU A 192 9.15 4.08 -8.31
N ALA A 193 8.66 3.16 -7.47
CA ALA A 193 8.93 3.19 -6.03
C ALA A 193 10.42 2.93 -5.73
N ILE A 194 11.02 1.93 -6.38
CA ILE A 194 12.44 1.60 -6.22
C ILE A 194 13.34 2.77 -6.62
N GLN A 195 13.06 3.42 -7.76
CA GLN A 195 13.81 4.58 -8.22
C GLN A 195 13.70 5.74 -7.22
N ARG A 196 12.51 6.01 -6.68
CA ARG A 196 12.33 7.01 -5.60
C ARG A 196 13.17 6.67 -4.37
N THR A 197 13.22 5.40 -3.95
CA THR A 197 14.07 4.95 -2.84
C THR A 197 15.57 5.13 -3.13
N LEU A 198 16.03 4.77 -4.33
CA LEU A 198 17.43 4.95 -4.74
C LEU A 198 17.82 6.44 -4.76
N LEU A 199 16.97 7.29 -5.34
CA LEU A 199 17.21 8.73 -5.42
C LEU A 199 17.27 9.38 -4.03
N ARG A 200 16.36 9.00 -3.11
CA ARG A 200 16.40 9.47 -1.70
C ARG A 200 17.67 9.05 -0.97
N ALA A 201 18.27 7.93 -1.36
CA ALA A 201 19.53 7.44 -0.83
C ALA A 201 20.76 7.91 -1.64
N GLU A 202 20.60 8.93 -2.49
CA GLU A 202 21.66 9.49 -3.33
C GLU A 202 22.37 8.44 -4.21
N ARG A 203 21.62 7.43 -4.65
CA ARG A 203 22.09 6.38 -5.57
C ARG A 203 21.60 6.63 -6.99
N PRO A 204 22.35 6.16 -8.01
CA PRO A 204 21.87 6.20 -9.38
C PRO A 204 20.56 5.39 -9.53
N PRO A 205 19.69 5.76 -10.49
CA PRO A 205 18.50 4.98 -10.79
C PRO A 205 18.87 3.59 -11.32
N SER A 206 17.91 2.66 -11.24
CA SER A 206 18.06 1.32 -11.79
C SER A 206 17.85 1.31 -13.31
N ASP A 207 18.69 0.55 -14.02
CA ASP A 207 18.56 0.25 -15.46
C ASP A 207 17.59 -0.91 -15.74
N TYR A 208 16.83 -1.37 -14.74
CA TYR A 208 15.87 -2.46 -14.92
C TYR A 208 14.81 -2.10 -15.96
N GLU A 209 14.69 -2.94 -16.99
CA GLU A 209 13.71 -2.77 -18.08
C GLU A 209 12.67 -3.91 -18.03
N PRO A 210 11.40 -3.62 -17.68
CA PRO A 210 10.32 -4.61 -17.56
C PRO A 210 10.09 -5.49 -18.81
N ASN A 211 10.45 -4.99 -20.00
CA ASN A 211 10.29 -5.70 -21.28
C ASN A 211 11.60 -6.30 -21.83
N ALA A 212 12.70 -6.25 -21.09
CA ALA A 212 13.96 -6.85 -21.54
C ALA A 212 13.84 -8.38 -21.65
N ALA A 213 14.79 -9.01 -22.35
CA ALA A 213 14.91 -10.47 -22.35
C ALA A 213 15.05 -11.00 -20.92
N TRP A 214 14.52 -12.20 -20.65
CA TRP A 214 14.42 -12.72 -19.28
C TRP A 214 15.79 -12.81 -18.60
N GLU A 215 16.85 -13.19 -19.32
CA GLU A 215 18.22 -13.25 -18.78
C GLU A 215 18.72 -11.87 -18.34
N ALA A 216 18.36 -10.83 -19.10
CA ALA A 216 18.70 -9.46 -18.78
C ALA A 216 17.92 -8.99 -17.55
N GLN A 217 16.63 -9.31 -17.46
CA GLN A 217 15.82 -9.00 -16.26
C GLN A 217 16.40 -9.66 -15.00
N SER A 218 16.78 -10.94 -15.06
CA SER A 218 17.38 -11.65 -13.92
C SER A 218 18.69 -11.00 -13.47
N LYS A 219 19.56 -10.62 -14.41
CA LYS A 219 20.81 -9.90 -14.10
C LYS A 219 20.55 -8.53 -13.50
N GLN A 220 19.61 -7.77 -14.05
CA GLN A 220 19.24 -6.44 -13.57
C GLN A 220 18.62 -6.50 -12.17
N VAL A 221 17.77 -7.49 -11.88
CA VAL A 221 17.22 -7.71 -10.53
C VAL A 221 18.31 -8.07 -9.53
N ALA A 222 19.28 -8.91 -9.91
CA ALA A 222 20.40 -9.23 -9.03
C ALA A 222 21.30 -8.01 -8.75
N ALA A 223 21.56 -7.18 -9.77
CA ALA A 223 22.30 -5.93 -9.61
C ALA A 223 21.55 -4.95 -8.69
N LEU A 224 20.23 -4.82 -8.88
CA LEU A 224 19.37 -4.00 -8.04
C LEU A 224 19.36 -4.51 -6.59
N GLU A 225 19.26 -5.82 -6.38
CA GLU A 225 19.33 -6.43 -5.04
C GLU A 225 20.66 -6.11 -4.35
N ALA A 226 21.77 -6.16 -5.07
CA ALA A 226 23.08 -5.78 -4.55
C ALA A 226 23.13 -4.29 -4.16
N GLN A 227 22.60 -3.38 -5.00
CA GLN A 227 22.51 -1.95 -4.68
C GLN A 227 21.66 -1.72 -3.42
N LEU A 228 20.48 -2.35 -3.35
CA LEU A 228 19.57 -2.23 -2.21
C LEU A 228 20.23 -2.71 -0.92
N LYS A 229 21.00 -3.81 -0.92
CA LYS A 229 21.73 -4.29 0.27
C LYS A 229 22.76 -3.29 0.80
N THR A 230 23.28 -2.39 -0.04
CA THR A 230 24.26 -1.37 0.35
C THR A 230 23.63 -0.06 0.83
N LEU A 231 22.31 0.08 0.76
CA LEU A 231 21.67 1.29 1.24
C LEU A 231 21.83 1.39 2.76
N PRO A 232 22.17 2.57 3.29
CA PRO A 232 22.16 2.82 4.71
C PRO A 232 20.70 2.89 5.16
N TRP A 233 20.07 1.72 5.31
CA TRP A 233 18.66 1.61 5.68
C TRP A 233 18.36 2.23 7.03
N LEU A 234 19.39 2.39 7.88
CA LEU A 234 19.37 3.14 9.13
C LEU A 234 19.34 4.68 8.96
N GLN A 235 19.72 5.21 7.79
CA GLN A 235 19.54 6.63 7.45
C GLN A 235 18.20 6.87 6.73
N LEU A 236 17.64 5.84 6.09
CA LEU A 236 16.22 5.78 5.69
C LEU A 236 15.30 5.36 6.85
N ALA A 237 15.85 5.08 8.02
CA ALA A 237 15.14 4.41 9.10
C ALA A 237 14.26 5.35 9.91
N GLU A 238 13.00 5.32 9.49
CA GLU A 238 11.89 5.29 10.43
C GLU A 238 11.78 3.91 11.13
N SER A 239 12.69 2.97 10.91
CA SER A 239 12.63 1.62 11.48
C SER A 239 12.69 1.60 13.02
N HIS A 240 13.42 2.54 13.63
CA HIS A 240 13.41 2.74 15.08
C HIS A 240 12.13 3.44 15.55
N THR A 241 11.59 4.37 14.77
CA THR A 241 10.35 5.08 15.13
C THR A 241 9.13 4.16 15.01
N LEU A 242 9.07 3.26 14.03
CA LEU A 242 7.96 2.31 13.86
C LEU A 242 7.83 1.30 15.02
N LYS A 243 8.95 0.92 15.64
CA LYS A 243 8.93 0.03 16.81
C LYS A 243 8.24 0.67 18.02
N SER A 244 8.36 1.98 18.19
CA SER A 244 7.72 2.75 19.28
C SER A 244 6.43 3.45 18.85
N ASP A 245 6.09 3.46 17.56
CA ASP A 245 4.90 4.12 17.03
C ASP A 245 3.61 3.38 17.44
N THR A 246 2.87 3.99 18.35
CA THR A 246 1.62 3.41 18.88
C THR A 246 0.56 3.18 17.80
N SER A 247 0.52 3.99 16.75
CA SER A 247 -0.47 3.87 15.67
C SER A 247 -0.17 2.66 14.78
N PHE A 248 1.11 2.42 14.47
CA PHE A 248 1.58 1.22 13.79
C PHE A 248 1.29 -0.03 14.62
N GLN A 249 1.66 -0.03 15.90
CA GLN A 249 1.48 -1.21 16.78
C GLN A 249 -0.02 -1.55 16.94
N ARG A 250 -0.91 -0.55 17.03
CA ARG A 250 -2.37 -0.79 17.05
C ARG A 250 -2.86 -1.40 15.75
N ALA A 251 -2.41 -0.91 14.60
CA ALA A 251 -2.82 -1.46 13.30
C ALA A 251 -2.29 -2.89 13.09
N ALA A 252 -1.06 -3.19 13.51
CA ALA A 252 -0.53 -4.55 13.51
C ALA A 252 -1.29 -5.49 14.46
N ALA A 253 -1.68 -5.01 15.65
CA ALA A 253 -2.52 -5.77 16.57
C ALA A 253 -3.89 -6.09 15.97
N ARG A 254 -4.51 -5.16 15.22
CA ARG A 254 -5.79 -5.40 14.53
C ARG A 254 -5.70 -6.53 13.50
N LEU A 255 -4.61 -6.58 12.72
CA LEU A 255 -4.36 -7.70 11.80
C LEU A 255 -4.29 -9.04 12.56
N LEU A 256 -3.49 -9.08 13.63
CA LEU A 256 -3.33 -10.29 14.43
C LEU A 256 -4.66 -10.74 15.04
N ASP A 257 -5.44 -9.81 15.58
CA ASP A 257 -6.73 -10.08 16.20
C ASP A 257 -7.77 -10.54 15.15
N ALA A 258 -7.68 -10.05 13.92
CA ALA A 258 -8.53 -10.52 12.82
C ALA A 258 -8.25 -11.99 12.48
N HIS A 259 -6.98 -12.41 12.45
CA HIS A 259 -6.65 -13.84 12.30
C HIS A 259 -7.11 -14.66 13.52
N ALA A 260 -6.93 -14.13 14.73
CA ALA A 260 -7.32 -14.81 15.96
C ALA A 260 -8.84 -15.04 16.09
N LYS A 261 -9.69 -14.28 15.38
CA LYS A 261 -11.14 -14.51 15.31
C LYS A 261 -11.50 -15.75 14.48
N SER A 262 -10.61 -16.23 13.61
CA SER A 262 -10.87 -17.41 12.76
C SER A 262 -9.58 -18.22 12.51
N PRO A 263 -8.92 -18.72 13.57
CA PRO A 263 -7.56 -19.27 13.50
C PRO A 263 -7.46 -20.64 12.80
N ASN A 264 -8.60 -21.25 12.45
CA ASN A 264 -8.70 -22.53 11.75
C ASN A 264 -9.21 -22.37 10.31
N ALA A 265 -9.50 -21.14 9.86
CA ALA A 265 -9.92 -20.93 8.48
C ALA A 265 -8.70 -21.08 7.57
N SER A 266 -8.70 -22.11 6.72
CA SER A 266 -7.66 -22.33 5.71
C SER A 266 -7.93 -21.51 4.45
N SER A 267 -8.04 -20.19 4.58
CA SER A 267 -8.23 -19.29 3.44
C SER A 267 -6.93 -18.58 3.06
N ASP A 268 -6.83 -18.21 1.78
CA ASP A 268 -5.72 -17.39 1.27
C ASP A 268 -5.58 -16.07 2.03
N GLU A 269 -6.71 -15.53 2.50
CA GLU A 269 -6.81 -14.34 3.33
C GLU A 269 -6.12 -14.51 4.70
N GLN A 270 -6.39 -15.60 5.41
CA GLN A 270 -5.74 -15.87 6.70
C GLN A 270 -4.23 -16.02 6.52
N SER A 271 -3.81 -16.68 5.44
CA SER A 271 -2.40 -16.77 5.08
C SER A 271 -1.80 -15.40 4.73
N ALA A 272 -2.55 -14.51 4.07
CA ALA A 272 -2.11 -13.16 3.75
C ALA A 272 -1.88 -12.32 5.02
N ILE A 273 -2.73 -12.44 6.04
CA ILE A 273 -2.53 -11.76 7.33
C ILE A 273 -1.21 -12.19 7.99
N LEU A 274 -0.95 -13.50 8.06
CA LEU A 274 0.26 -14.03 8.67
C LEU A 274 1.52 -13.61 7.89
N ARG A 275 1.47 -13.67 6.56
CA ARG A 275 2.57 -13.20 5.68
C ARG A 275 2.80 -11.70 5.83
N ALA A 276 1.74 -10.90 5.95
CA ALA A 276 1.85 -9.46 6.18
C ALA A 276 2.54 -9.16 7.51
N LEU A 277 2.14 -9.82 8.60
CA LEU A 277 2.78 -9.66 9.91
C LEU A 277 4.26 -10.08 9.91
N GLY A 278 4.59 -11.17 9.21
CA GLY A 278 5.97 -11.63 9.01
C GLY A 278 6.81 -10.64 8.19
N MET A 279 6.24 -10.09 7.10
CA MET A 279 6.89 -9.05 6.29
C MET A 279 7.19 -7.79 7.10
N LEU A 280 6.36 -7.46 8.09
CA LEU A 280 6.57 -6.28 8.94
C LEU A 280 7.59 -6.52 10.07
N ALA A 281 8.10 -7.74 10.25
CA ALA A 281 9.19 -7.99 11.18
C ALA A 281 10.41 -7.10 10.83
N PRO A 282 11.24 -6.67 11.80
CA PRO A 282 11.10 -6.88 13.24
C PRO A 282 10.13 -5.89 13.93
N HIS A 283 9.46 -5.00 13.20
CA HIS A 283 8.66 -3.91 13.77
C HIS A 283 7.41 -4.40 14.52
N THR A 284 6.89 -5.57 14.14
CA THR A 284 5.75 -6.24 14.80
C THR A 284 6.14 -7.06 16.02
N HIS A 285 7.43 -7.15 16.38
CA HIS A 285 7.91 -8.04 17.45
C HIS A 285 7.22 -7.77 18.81
N GLN A 286 7.03 -6.50 19.19
CA GLN A 286 6.34 -6.17 20.44
C GLN A 286 4.88 -6.65 20.47
N VAL A 287 4.15 -6.49 19.35
CA VAL A 287 2.78 -7.01 19.21
C VAL A 287 2.75 -8.54 19.31
N LEU A 288 3.70 -9.23 18.67
CA LEU A 288 3.79 -10.69 18.73
C LEU A 288 4.13 -11.17 20.15
N LEU A 289 5.07 -10.53 20.86
CA LEU A 289 5.41 -10.87 22.25
C LEU A 289 4.22 -10.65 23.19
N ALA A 290 3.53 -9.51 23.08
CA ALA A 290 2.35 -9.21 23.89
C ALA A 290 1.23 -10.23 23.64
N ALA A 291 1.08 -10.72 22.40
CA ALA A 291 0.13 -11.77 22.08
C ALA A 291 0.51 -13.14 22.66
N LEU A 292 1.79 -13.50 22.62
CA LEU A 292 2.30 -14.75 23.23
C LEU A 292 2.12 -14.77 24.75
N GLN A 293 2.10 -13.61 25.40
CA GLN A 293 1.86 -13.46 26.84
C GLN A 293 0.38 -13.31 27.21
N SER A 294 -0.52 -13.31 26.22
CA SER A 294 -1.96 -13.11 26.47
C SER A 294 -2.64 -14.41 26.90
N ASN A 295 -3.75 -14.31 27.64
CA ASN A 295 -4.56 -15.47 28.02
C ASN A 295 -5.46 -16.02 26.88
N ASN A 296 -5.28 -15.52 25.64
CA ASN A 296 -6.09 -15.94 24.50
C ASN A 296 -5.31 -16.96 23.64
N PRO A 297 -5.66 -18.26 23.68
CA PRO A 297 -4.93 -19.30 22.94
C PRO A 297 -4.98 -19.11 21.42
N ALA A 298 -6.06 -18.54 20.86
CA ALA A 298 -6.13 -18.23 19.44
C ALA A 298 -5.12 -17.13 19.05
N ARG A 299 -4.95 -16.13 19.92
CA ARG A 299 -3.99 -15.04 19.72
C ARG A 299 -2.55 -15.51 19.86
N ILE A 300 -2.27 -16.37 20.86
CA ILE A 300 -0.96 -17.04 21.02
C ILE A 300 -0.61 -17.81 19.74
N ARG A 301 -1.51 -18.67 19.25
CA ARG A 301 -1.28 -19.46 18.04
C ARG A 301 -1.05 -18.58 16.81
N SER A 302 -1.84 -17.53 16.65
CA SER A 302 -1.68 -16.57 15.54
C SER A 302 -0.29 -15.91 15.57
N ALA A 303 0.20 -15.54 16.76
CA ALA A 303 1.52 -14.95 16.91
C ALA A 303 2.65 -15.94 16.58
N GLN A 304 2.52 -17.20 17.02
CA GLN A 304 3.46 -18.27 16.69
C GLN A 304 3.53 -18.53 15.17
N LEU A 305 2.38 -18.57 14.50
CA LEU A 305 2.31 -18.77 13.05
C LEU A 305 2.88 -17.57 12.30
N ALA A 306 2.55 -16.34 12.69
CA ALA A 306 3.08 -15.13 12.06
C ALA A 306 4.62 -15.05 12.15
N ALA A 307 5.19 -15.46 13.29
CA ALA A 307 6.64 -15.50 13.47
C ALA A 307 7.36 -16.46 12.49
N GLN A 308 6.68 -17.50 11.98
CA GLN A 308 7.25 -18.42 10.98
C GLN A 308 7.44 -17.77 9.60
N TYR A 309 6.70 -16.69 9.32
CA TYR A 309 6.77 -15.94 8.07
C TYR A 309 7.74 -14.76 8.12
N ALA A 310 8.38 -14.48 9.26
CA ALA A 310 9.44 -13.50 9.32
C ALA A 310 10.62 -13.97 8.46
N PRO A 311 11.13 -13.16 7.53
CA PRO A 311 12.31 -13.53 6.75
C PRO A 311 13.50 -13.76 7.69
N ARG A 312 14.25 -14.83 7.43
CA ARG A 312 15.43 -15.27 8.21
C ARG A 312 16.66 -14.45 7.88
#